data_AF-A0AAT9RLV7-F1
#
_entry.id   AF-A0AAT9RLV7-F1
#
_cell.length_a   1.000
_cell.length_b   1.000
_cell.length_c   1.000
_cell.angle_alpha   90.00
_cell.angle_beta   90.00
_cell.angle_gamma   90.00
#
_symmetry.space_group_name_H-M   'P 1'
#
loop_
_entity.id
_entity.type
_entity.pdbx_description
1 polymer ?
#
loop_
_entity_poly.entity_id
_entity_poly.type
_entity_poly.pdbx_seq_one_letter_code
_entity_poly.pdbx_strand_id
1 'polypeptide(L)'
;MALAGASPAAAVPKAALTASEEAADSGEPVEDIGQRTEYSQTFANPDGTFTLTQSTTPQRARTTDGGWQDIDAALTKKADGSVVPKAAAVDLEFSGGGDGGDMLRLGRDGRSFTLGWPGHLPAPTLDGATATYAEVLPGVDLQLTATAEGYRQVLVVKSAEAADSDALEQLRFSAAGQGLEVVPRLRRWSARRRRGRQRGVQRPGRSDVGLRR
;
A
#
# COMPACT_ATOMS: atom_id res chain seq x y z
N MET A 1 10.63 42.38 -31.20
CA MET A 1 11.81 41.51 -31.01
C MET A 1 12.59 42.04 -29.81
N ALA A 2 12.61 41.29 -28.71
CA ALA A 2 13.48 41.54 -27.56
C ALA A 2 13.83 40.19 -26.91
N LEU A 3 15.07 39.80 -27.14
CA LEU A 3 16.00 38.88 -26.47
C LEU A 3 15.45 37.91 -25.40
N ALA A 4 15.63 36.62 -25.70
CA ALA A 4 15.55 35.51 -24.78
C ALA A 4 16.56 35.64 -23.63
N GLY A 5 16.06 35.63 -22.38
CA GLY A 5 16.87 35.38 -21.20
C GLY A 5 17.14 33.89 -21.10
N ALA A 6 18.40 33.47 -21.27
CA ALA A 6 18.84 32.13 -20.95
C ALA A 6 18.62 31.87 -19.45
N SER A 7 17.81 30.86 -19.12
CA SER A 7 17.75 30.32 -17.76
C SER A 7 19.13 29.85 -17.33
N PRO A 8 19.58 30.10 -16.09
CA PRO A 8 20.86 29.60 -15.60
C PRO A 8 20.84 28.06 -15.61
N ALA A 9 21.85 27.46 -16.22
CA ALA A 9 22.09 26.02 -16.16
C ALA A 9 22.16 25.61 -14.68
N ALA A 10 21.25 24.75 -14.24
CA ALA A 10 21.28 24.18 -12.92
C ALA A 10 22.63 23.48 -12.72
N ALA A 11 23.30 23.76 -11.60
CA ALA A 11 24.57 23.14 -11.26
C ALA A 11 24.42 21.61 -11.33
N VAL A 12 25.27 20.97 -12.13
CA VAL A 12 25.27 19.52 -12.27
C VAL A 12 25.64 18.94 -10.89
N PRO A 13 24.81 18.07 -10.28
CA PRO A 13 25.12 17.50 -8.98
C PRO A 13 26.44 16.73 -9.02
N LYS A 14 27.21 16.73 -7.92
CA LYS A 14 28.54 16.10 -7.85
C LYS A 14 28.52 14.63 -8.28
N ALA A 15 27.47 13.89 -7.95
CA ALA A 15 27.30 12.49 -8.34
C ALA A 15 27.20 12.30 -9.87
N ALA A 16 26.50 13.19 -10.57
CA ALA A 16 26.42 13.17 -12.03
C ALA A 16 27.77 13.45 -12.68
N LEU A 17 28.58 14.37 -12.13
CA LEU A 17 29.93 14.65 -12.64
C LEU A 17 30.84 13.42 -12.52
N THR A 18 30.85 12.77 -11.35
CA THR A 18 31.64 11.56 -11.13
C THR A 18 31.19 10.42 -12.06
N ALA A 19 29.88 10.22 -12.23
CA ALA A 19 29.36 9.19 -13.15
C ALA A 19 29.76 9.47 -14.62
N SER A 20 29.76 10.73 -15.07
CA SER A 20 30.19 11.09 -16.43
C SER A 20 31.69 10.88 -16.65
N GLU A 21 32.53 11.22 -15.68
CA GLU A 21 33.98 10.98 -15.75
C GLU A 21 34.27 9.47 -15.85
N GLU A 22 33.66 8.67 -14.97
CA GLU A 22 33.83 7.21 -14.99
C GLU A 22 33.28 6.56 -16.27
N ALA A 23 32.17 7.06 -16.82
CA ALA A 23 31.62 6.55 -18.09
C ALA A 23 32.54 6.87 -19.29
N ALA A 24 33.13 8.08 -19.30
CA ALA A 24 34.10 8.46 -20.34
C ALA A 24 35.39 7.63 -20.26
N ASP A 25 35.88 7.36 -19.05
CA ASP A 25 37.10 6.59 -18.83
C ASP A 25 36.92 5.09 -19.08
N SER A 26 35.79 4.52 -18.66
CA SER A 26 35.50 3.08 -18.79
C SER A 26 35.00 2.69 -20.18
N GLY A 27 34.35 3.61 -20.90
CA GLY A 27 33.65 3.30 -22.15
C GLY A 27 32.33 2.54 -21.94
N GLU A 28 31.85 2.43 -20.70
CA GLU A 28 30.57 1.80 -20.35
C GLU A 28 29.62 2.79 -19.66
N PRO A 29 28.28 2.59 -19.74
CA PRO A 29 27.35 3.42 -18.99
C PRO A 29 27.52 3.25 -17.47
N VAL A 30 27.63 4.37 -16.74
CA VAL A 30 27.78 4.40 -15.28
C VAL A 30 26.57 5.06 -14.64
N GLU A 31 26.03 4.47 -13.58
CA GLU A 31 24.84 5.01 -12.92
C GLU A 31 25.14 6.24 -12.06
N ASP A 32 24.35 7.30 -12.26
CA ASP A 32 24.26 8.41 -11.30
C ASP A 32 23.34 8.01 -10.14
N ILE A 33 23.97 7.47 -9.10
CA ILE A 33 23.29 7.05 -7.86
C ILE A 33 22.59 8.22 -7.15
N GLY A 34 23.06 9.46 -7.34
CA GLY A 34 22.45 10.65 -6.73
C GLY A 34 21.05 10.95 -7.25
N GLN A 35 20.74 10.48 -8.46
CA GLN A 35 19.45 10.63 -9.13
C GLN A 35 18.58 9.37 -9.05
N ARG A 36 19.05 8.32 -8.35
CA ARG A 36 18.27 7.09 -8.17
C ARG A 36 17.06 7.34 -7.29
N THR A 37 15.92 6.84 -7.74
CA THR A 37 14.67 6.79 -6.97
C THR A 37 14.12 5.37 -6.91
N GLU A 38 13.03 5.17 -6.19
CA GLU A 38 12.29 3.91 -6.14
C GLU A 38 11.77 3.51 -7.55
N TYR A 39 11.60 4.48 -8.46
CA TYR A 39 10.99 4.32 -9.78
C TYR A 39 11.95 4.57 -10.95
N SER A 40 13.15 5.09 -10.70
CA SER A 40 14.04 5.55 -11.77
C SER A 40 15.52 5.37 -11.50
N GLN A 41 16.26 5.17 -12.58
CA GLN A 41 17.73 5.15 -12.61
C GLN A 41 18.20 6.03 -13.76
N THR A 42 19.27 6.79 -13.51
CA THR A 42 19.90 7.66 -14.52
C THR A 42 21.31 7.16 -14.74
N PHE A 43 21.71 6.98 -16.00
CA PHE A 43 23.06 6.54 -16.38
C PHE A 43 23.73 7.61 -17.22
N ALA A 44 24.98 7.93 -16.90
CA ALA A 44 25.86 8.68 -17.78
C ALA A 44 26.42 7.73 -18.84
N ASN A 45 26.33 8.12 -20.10
CA ASN A 45 26.86 7.36 -21.23
C ASN A 45 28.26 7.89 -21.62
N PRO A 46 29.14 7.06 -22.20
CA PRO A 46 30.49 7.48 -22.60
C PRO A 46 30.53 8.61 -23.65
N ASP A 47 29.44 8.81 -24.39
CA ASP A 47 29.30 9.87 -25.39
C ASP A 47 28.87 11.23 -24.79
N GLY A 48 28.78 11.32 -23.47
CA GLY A 48 28.38 12.53 -22.74
C GLY A 48 26.86 12.73 -22.65
N THR A 49 26.05 11.80 -23.16
CA THR A 49 24.60 11.81 -22.98
C THR A 49 24.18 11.10 -21.68
N PHE A 50 22.90 11.22 -21.31
CA PHE A 50 22.32 10.51 -20.17
C PHE A 50 21.12 9.67 -20.60
N THR A 51 21.01 8.47 -20.03
CA THR A 51 19.87 7.57 -20.19
C THR A 51 19.05 7.53 -18.90
N LEU A 52 17.78 7.92 -18.96
CA LEU A 52 16.82 7.76 -17.86
C LEU A 52 15.92 6.55 -18.11
N THR A 53 15.97 5.58 -17.21
CA THR A 53 15.01 4.48 -17.16
C THR A 53 13.98 4.76 -16.09
N GLN A 54 12.70 4.76 -16.44
CA GLN A 54 11.59 5.03 -15.52
C GLN A 54 10.56 3.89 -15.57
N SER A 55 10.07 3.48 -14.40
CA SER A 55 9.08 2.42 -14.23
C SER A 55 7.74 2.97 -13.72
N THR A 56 6.65 2.26 -13.99
CA THR A 56 5.30 2.61 -13.51
C THR A 56 5.01 2.08 -12.11
N THR A 57 5.83 1.16 -11.61
CA THR A 57 5.81 0.62 -10.25
C THR A 57 7.20 0.72 -9.66
N PRO A 58 7.33 0.86 -8.33
CA PRO A 58 8.64 0.91 -7.71
C PRO A 58 9.37 -0.41 -7.95
N GLN A 59 10.65 -0.32 -8.30
CA GLN A 59 11.53 -1.47 -8.50
C GLN A 59 12.46 -1.66 -7.29
N ARG A 60 12.66 -0.60 -6.50
CA ARG A 60 13.63 -0.56 -5.40
C ARG A 60 13.04 0.13 -4.18
N ALA A 61 13.45 -0.28 -2.98
CA ALA A 61 13.18 0.36 -1.71
C ALA A 61 14.46 0.93 -1.11
N ARG A 62 14.34 2.05 -0.39
CA ARG A 62 15.42 2.58 0.43
C ARG A 62 15.56 1.76 1.70
N THR A 63 16.78 1.42 2.08
CA THR A 63 17.07 0.79 3.37
C THR A 63 17.30 1.86 4.44
N THR A 64 17.16 1.48 5.71
CA THR A 64 17.42 2.38 6.86
C THR A 64 18.86 2.89 6.88
N ASP A 65 19.79 2.13 6.29
CA ASP A 65 21.21 2.47 6.22
C ASP A 65 21.56 3.38 5.02
N GLY A 66 20.54 3.87 4.29
CA GLY A 66 20.70 4.75 3.13
C GLY A 66 21.02 4.01 1.82
N GLY A 67 20.94 2.68 1.82
CA GLY A 67 21.11 1.84 0.64
C GLY A 67 19.83 1.62 -0.15
N TRP A 68 19.93 0.77 -1.17
CA TRP A 68 18.81 0.36 -2.02
C TRP A 68 18.72 -1.16 -2.10
N GLN A 69 17.51 -1.69 -2.01
CA GLN A 69 17.21 -3.11 -2.19
C GLN A 69 16.10 -3.26 -3.23
N ASP A 70 16.10 -4.36 -4.00
CA ASP A 70 14.96 -4.67 -4.85
C ASP A 70 13.69 -4.87 -4.00
N ILE A 71 12.52 -4.52 -4.55
CA ILE A 71 11.25 -4.71 -3.87
C ILE A 71 11.03 -6.20 -3.57
N ASP A 72 10.77 -6.51 -2.29
CA ASP A 72 10.41 -7.84 -1.80
C ASP A 72 9.32 -7.68 -0.73
N ALA A 73 8.07 -7.88 -1.14
CA ALA A 73 6.92 -7.73 -0.25
C ALA A 73 6.72 -8.93 0.71
N ALA A 74 7.57 -9.97 0.66
CA ALA A 74 7.43 -11.10 1.57
C ALA A 74 7.60 -10.64 3.02
N LEU A 75 6.70 -11.10 3.88
CA LEU A 75 6.63 -10.70 5.27
C LEU A 75 7.61 -11.47 6.13
N THR A 76 8.15 -10.78 7.13
CA THR A 76 8.96 -11.35 8.19
C THR A 76 8.54 -10.78 9.54
N LYS A 77 8.70 -11.58 10.59
CA LYS A 77 8.41 -11.16 11.96
C LYS A 77 9.67 -10.59 12.61
N LYS A 78 9.57 -9.41 13.20
CA LYS A 78 10.64 -8.77 13.99
C LYS A 78 10.68 -9.32 15.41
N ALA A 79 11.76 -9.02 16.12
CA ALA A 79 11.98 -9.45 17.50
C ALA A 79 10.96 -8.86 18.50
N ASP A 80 10.46 -7.65 18.22
CA ASP A 80 9.39 -7.00 19.00
C ASP A 80 7.99 -7.59 18.73
N GLY A 81 7.89 -8.52 17.78
CA GLY A 81 6.66 -9.19 17.39
C GLY A 81 5.91 -8.56 16.22
N SER A 82 6.33 -7.38 15.74
CA SER A 82 5.71 -6.77 14.56
C SER A 82 6.05 -7.52 13.28
N VAL A 83 5.25 -7.33 12.24
CA VAL A 83 5.39 -8.03 10.95
C VAL A 83 5.60 -6.99 9.86
N VAL A 84 6.68 -7.09 9.10
CA VAL A 84 7.05 -6.13 8.05
C VAL A 84 7.38 -6.83 6.73
N PRO A 85 7.18 -6.20 5.57
CA PRO A 85 7.77 -6.68 4.33
C PRO A 85 9.30 -6.56 4.41
N LYS A 86 10.01 -7.44 3.69
CA LYS A 86 11.47 -7.38 3.59
C LYS A 86 11.96 -6.10 2.93
N ALA A 87 11.26 -5.63 1.88
CA ALA A 87 11.56 -4.38 1.19
C ALA A 87 10.32 -3.83 0.47
N ALA A 88 9.88 -2.62 0.83
CA ALA A 88 8.79 -1.89 0.18
C ALA A 88 9.16 -0.41 0.06
N ALA A 89 8.57 0.30 -0.91
CA ALA A 89 8.77 1.74 -1.13
C ALA A 89 8.06 2.62 -0.08
N VAL A 90 7.52 2.01 0.97
CA VAL A 90 6.78 2.63 2.07
C VAL A 90 7.13 1.93 3.38
N ASP A 91 7.01 2.67 4.48
CA ASP A 91 7.21 2.12 5.81
C ASP A 91 5.94 1.39 6.26
N LEU A 92 5.86 0.09 5.96
CA LEU A 92 4.71 -0.75 6.28
C LEU A 92 5.00 -1.66 7.48
N GLU A 93 4.08 -1.66 8.45
CA GLU A 93 4.13 -2.58 9.58
C GLU A 93 2.73 -3.10 9.93
N PHE A 94 2.62 -4.41 10.10
CA PHE A 94 1.44 -5.10 10.60
C PHE A 94 1.66 -5.55 12.05
N SER A 95 0.57 -5.62 12.81
CA SER A 95 0.59 -6.07 14.20
C SER A 95 1.01 -7.54 14.35
N GLY A 96 1.66 -7.86 15.48
CA GLY A 96 1.85 -9.24 15.91
C GLY A 96 0.61 -9.88 16.57
N GLY A 97 -0.52 -9.16 16.63
CA GLY A 97 -1.68 -9.45 17.47
C GLY A 97 -1.71 -8.57 18.73
N GLY A 98 -2.76 -8.70 19.55
CA GLY A 98 -2.95 -7.94 20.80
C GLY A 98 -4.33 -7.30 20.90
N ASP A 99 -4.38 -6.06 21.38
CA ASP A 99 -5.64 -5.32 21.62
C ASP A 99 -6.31 -4.77 20.34
N GLY A 100 -5.63 -4.89 19.19
CA GLY A 100 -6.10 -4.45 17.88
C GLY A 100 -5.87 -2.97 17.55
N GLY A 101 -5.44 -2.14 18.49
CA GLY A 101 -5.31 -0.68 18.31
C GLY A 101 -4.37 -0.27 17.18
N ASP A 102 -3.28 -1.02 17.01
CA ASP A 102 -2.23 -0.80 16.00
C ASP A 102 -2.17 -1.97 14.98
N MET A 103 -3.32 -2.39 14.45
CA MET A 103 -3.41 -3.46 13.44
C MET A 103 -2.44 -3.24 12.26
N LEU A 104 -2.30 -1.98 11.83
CA LEU A 104 -1.47 -1.56 10.71
C LEU A 104 -0.89 -0.16 10.96
N ARG A 105 0.37 0.05 10.61
CA ARG A 105 0.98 1.36 10.39
C ARG A 105 1.52 1.46 8.96
N LEU A 106 1.25 2.58 8.29
CA LEU A 106 1.84 2.94 7.00
C LEU A 106 2.45 4.34 7.05
N GLY A 107 3.72 4.45 6.68
CA GLY A 107 4.47 5.69 6.63
C GLY A 107 5.07 6.00 5.26
N ARG A 108 5.20 7.29 4.95
CA ARG A 108 5.93 7.81 3.79
C ARG A 108 6.30 9.28 4.00
N ASP A 109 7.53 9.66 3.67
CA ASP A 109 8.03 11.04 3.72
C ASP A 109 7.75 11.75 5.06
N GLY A 110 8.01 11.07 6.18
CA GLY A 110 7.79 11.62 7.53
C GLY A 110 6.32 11.78 7.94
N ARG A 111 5.39 11.30 7.14
CA ARG A 111 3.95 11.23 7.46
C ARG A 111 3.57 9.77 7.67
N SER A 112 2.60 9.51 8.54
CA SER A 112 2.10 8.15 8.72
C SER A 112 0.64 8.12 9.10
N PHE A 113 -0.03 7.00 8.85
CA PHE A 113 -1.31 6.68 9.45
C PHE A 113 -1.28 5.29 10.07
N THR A 114 -2.16 5.11 11.06
CA THR A 114 -2.40 3.84 11.74
C THR A 114 -3.86 3.47 11.54
N LEU A 115 -4.12 2.19 11.30
CA LEU A 115 -5.46 1.62 11.38
C LEU A 115 -5.53 0.61 12.51
N GLY A 116 -6.63 0.64 13.25
CA GLY A 116 -6.92 -0.34 14.29
C GLY A 116 -8.07 -1.25 13.94
N TRP A 117 -7.95 -2.49 14.40
CA TRP A 117 -9.01 -3.47 14.47
C TRP A 117 -9.84 -3.25 15.75
N PRO A 118 -11.17 -3.33 15.69
CA PRO A 118 -11.99 -3.24 16.90
C PRO A 118 -11.86 -4.51 17.75
N GLY A 119 -11.32 -4.36 18.95
CA GLY A 119 -11.16 -5.46 19.91
C GLY A 119 -9.93 -6.32 19.63
N HIS A 120 -9.87 -7.48 20.28
CA HIS A 120 -8.68 -8.33 20.25
C HIS A 120 -8.34 -8.82 18.84
N LEU A 121 -7.08 -8.67 18.45
CA LEU A 121 -6.51 -9.15 17.20
C LEU A 121 -5.61 -10.36 17.50
N PRO A 122 -5.87 -11.55 16.93
CA PRO A 122 -5.05 -12.74 17.16
C PRO A 122 -3.65 -12.58 16.55
N ALA A 123 -2.72 -13.48 16.87
CA ALA A 123 -1.43 -13.50 16.20
C ALA A 123 -1.58 -14.00 14.75
N PRO A 124 -0.93 -13.37 13.76
CA PRO A 124 -1.07 -13.78 12.37
C PRO A 124 -0.19 -14.99 12.02
N THR A 125 -0.64 -15.77 11.05
CA THR A 125 0.20 -16.68 10.28
C THR A 125 0.69 -15.99 9.00
N LEU A 126 1.93 -16.25 8.58
CA LEU A 126 2.55 -15.60 7.43
C LEU A 126 2.70 -16.57 6.26
N ASP A 127 2.28 -16.12 5.08
CA ASP A 127 2.50 -16.80 3.80
C ASP A 127 2.88 -15.78 2.72
N GLY A 128 4.16 -15.80 2.32
CA GLY A 128 4.73 -14.82 1.41
C GLY A 128 4.47 -13.40 1.90
N ALA A 129 3.75 -12.60 1.10
CA ALA A 129 3.40 -11.22 1.43
C ALA A 129 2.13 -11.06 2.30
N THR A 130 1.49 -12.17 2.73
CA THR A 130 0.19 -12.14 3.40
C THR A 130 0.29 -12.56 4.87
N ALA A 131 -0.26 -11.74 5.75
CA ALA A 131 -0.54 -12.05 7.15
C ALA A 131 -2.02 -12.40 7.31
N THR A 132 -2.31 -13.60 7.81
CA THR A 132 -3.67 -14.07 8.08
C THR A 132 -3.92 -14.11 9.59
N TYR A 133 -4.89 -13.30 10.03
CA TYR A 133 -5.40 -13.25 11.38
C TYR A 133 -6.66 -14.10 11.43
N ALA A 134 -6.56 -15.30 11.99
CA ALA A 134 -7.64 -16.28 11.97
C ALA A 134 -8.71 -15.97 13.02
N GLU A 135 -9.98 -16.14 12.67
CA GLU A 135 -11.11 -16.00 13.59
C GLU A 135 -11.12 -14.65 14.33
N VAL A 136 -10.82 -13.56 13.60
CA VAL A 136 -10.96 -12.18 14.14
C VAL A 136 -12.40 -11.87 14.53
N LEU A 137 -13.35 -12.54 13.87
CA LEU A 137 -14.72 -12.75 14.31
C LEU A 137 -15.03 -14.24 14.07
N PRO A 138 -16.07 -14.80 14.71
CA PRO A 138 -16.48 -16.17 14.47
C PRO A 138 -16.73 -16.44 12.98
N GLY A 139 -15.94 -17.34 12.38
CA GLY A 139 -16.02 -17.71 10.96
C GLY A 139 -15.47 -16.66 9.98
N VAL A 140 -14.69 -15.67 10.46
CA VAL A 140 -14.11 -14.62 9.62
C VAL A 140 -12.62 -14.47 9.92
N ASP A 141 -11.81 -14.51 8.87
CA ASP A 141 -10.39 -14.15 8.95
C ASP A 141 -10.16 -12.76 8.38
N LEU A 142 -9.15 -12.06 8.92
CA LEU A 142 -8.60 -10.86 8.32
C LEU A 142 -7.30 -11.22 7.62
N GLN A 143 -7.19 -10.90 6.34
CA GLN A 143 -5.96 -11.02 5.56
C GLN A 143 -5.43 -9.65 5.20
N LEU A 144 -4.18 -9.39 5.58
CA LEU A 144 -3.42 -8.22 5.19
C LEU A 144 -2.29 -8.65 4.26
N THR A 145 -2.29 -8.16 3.03
CA THR A 145 -1.25 -8.44 2.04
C THR A 145 -0.41 -7.19 1.82
N ALA A 146 0.89 -7.28 2.08
CA ALA A 146 1.84 -6.22 1.75
C ALA A 146 1.98 -6.06 0.24
N THR A 147 2.15 -4.82 -0.21
CA THR A 147 2.51 -4.49 -1.58
C THR A 147 3.73 -3.58 -1.56
N ALA A 148 4.31 -3.32 -2.74
CA ALA A 148 5.45 -2.42 -2.86
C ALA A 148 5.16 -1.00 -2.37
N GLU A 149 3.89 -0.56 -2.39
CA GLU A 149 3.49 0.82 -2.11
C GLU A 149 2.46 0.95 -0.97
N GLY A 150 2.12 -0.16 -0.31
CA GLY A 150 1.13 -0.16 0.75
C GLY A 150 0.66 -1.56 1.08
N TYR A 151 -0.66 -1.73 1.19
CA TYR A 151 -1.27 -2.98 1.60
C TYR A 151 -2.64 -3.18 0.96
N ARG A 152 -3.11 -4.42 0.97
CA ARG A 152 -4.48 -4.82 0.68
C ARG A 152 -5.07 -5.47 1.92
N GLN A 153 -6.34 -5.16 2.19
CA GLN A 153 -7.11 -5.77 3.27
C GLN A 153 -8.27 -6.57 2.69
N VAL A 154 -8.45 -7.80 3.17
CA VAL A 154 -9.56 -8.69 2.81
C VAL A 154 -10.11 -9.32 4.08
N LEU A 155 -11.45 -9.37 4.21
CA LEU A 155 -12.11 -10.22 5.19
C LEU A 155 -12.59 -11.49 4.49
N VAL A 156 -12.09 -12.64 4.92
CA VAL A 156 -12.46 -13.95 4.39
C VAL A 156 -13.55 -14.52 5.27
N VAL A 157 -14.77 -14.53 4.76
CA VAL A 157 -15.94 -15.09 5.45
C VAL A 157 -16.09 -16.55 5.06
N LYS A 158 -15.99 -17.46 6.04
CA LYS A 158 -15.89 -18.91 5.82
C LYS A 158 -17.24 -19.61 5.65
N SER A 159 -18.32 -18.98 6.08
CA SER A 159 -19.66 -19.58 6.11
C SER A 159 -20.76 -18.56 5.83
N ALA A 160 -21.95 -19.04 5.45
CA ALA A 160 -23.11 -18.18 5.22
C ALA A 160 -23.58 -17.52 6.53
N GLU A 161 -23.52 -18.27 7.63
CA GLU A 161 -23.86 -17.80 8.97
C GLU A 161 -22.95 -16.66 9.42
N ALA A 162 -21.64 -16.75 9.14
CA ALA A 162 -20.71 -15.66 9.43
C ALA A 162 -20.98 -14.43 8.55
N ALA A 163 -21.44 -14.62 7.31
CA ALA A 163 -21.77 -13.52 6.39
C ALA A 163 -22.99 -12.71 6.87
N ASP A 164 -23.92 -13.36 7.56
CA ASP A 164 -25.12 -12.74 8.15
C ASP A 164 -24.85 -12.16 9.56
N SER A 165 -23.59 -12.03 9.98
CA SER A 165 -23.23 -11.54 11.31
C SER A 165 -23.43 -10.03 11.45
N ASP A 166 -24.22 -9.63 12.47
CA ASP A 166 -24.38 -8.23 12.89
C ASP A 166 -23.02 -7.55 13.19
N ALA A 167 -22.04 -8.31 13.67
CA ALA A 167 -20.70 -7.79 13.98
C ALA A 167 -19.95 -7.33 12.71
N LEU A 168 -20.15 -8.01 11.58
CA LEU A 168 -19.60 -7.58 10.29
C LEU A 168 -20.27 -6.31 9.76
N GLU A 169 -21.60 -6.20 9.90
CA GLU A 169 -22.34 -5.00 9.46
C GLU A 169 -21.94 -3.75 10.26
N GLN A 170 -21.68 -3.94 11.55
CA GLN A 170 -21.30 -2.89 12.49
C GLN A 170 -19.79 -2.66 12.57
N LEU A 171 -18.99 -3.43 11.84
CA LEU A 171 -17.53 -3.33 11.88
C LEU A 171 -17.07 -1.90 11.53
N ARG A 172 -16.30 -1.29 12.44
CA ARG A 172 -15.66 0.02 12.24
C ARG A 172 -14.19 -0.09 12.61
N PHE A 173 -13.35 0.36 11.69
CA PHE A 173 -11.91 0.49 11.91
C PHE A 173 -11.62 1.85 12.51
N SER A 174 -10.72 1.90 13.48
CA SER A 174 -10.14 3.18 13.90
C SER A 174 -9.09 3.61 12.90
N ALA A 175 -8.90 4.92 12.75
CA ALA A 175 -7.88 5.49 11.91
C ALA A 175 -7.29 6.73 12.60
N ALA A 176 -5.96 6.82 12.62
CA ALA A 176 -5.23 7.97 13.13
C ALA A 176 -4.15 8.38 12.14
N GLY A 177 -3.85 9.67 12.05
CA GLY A 177 -2.84 10.22 11.15
C GLY A 177 -1.85 11.11 11.89
N GLN A 178 -0.58 11.03 11.51
CA GLN A 178 0.47 11.96 11.89
C GLN A 178 0.90 12.74 10.65
N GLY A 179 0.74 14.07 10.69
CA GLY A 179 0.99 14.93 9.53
C GLY A 179 -0.05 14.76 8.40
N LEU A 180 -1.22 14.20 8.71
CA LEU A 180 -2.31 13.91 7.77
C LEU A 180 -3.68 14.27 8.39
N GLU A 181 -4.62 14.70 7.57
CA GLU A 181 -6.03 14.81 7.94
C GLU A 181 -6.79 13.55 7.50
N VAL A 182 -7.45 12.89 8.45
CA VAL A 182 -8.27 11.70 8.16
C VAL A 182 -9.69 12.15 7.85
N VAL A 183 -10.10 12.02 6.58
CA VAL A 183 -11.45 12.36 6.14
C VAL A 183 -12.26 11.08 5.90
N PRO A 184 -13.29 10.78 6.73
CA PRO A 184 -14.15 9.63 6.51
C PRO A 184 -14.90 9.77 5.19
N ARG A 185 -14.72 8.81 4.26
CA ARG A 185 -15.58 8.68 3.08
C ARG A 185 -16.49 7.47 3.26
N LEU A 186 -17.77 7.73 3.52
CA LEU A 186 -18.82 6.70 3.55
C LEU A 186 -19.00 6.09 2.15
N ARG A 187 -18.25 5.02 1.85
CA ARG A 187 -18.54 4.18 0.69
C ARG A 187 -19.70 3.26 1.05
N ARG A 188 -20.91 3.68 0.66
CA ARG A 188 -22.11 2.84 0.63
C ARG A 188 -21.83 1.60 -0.21
N TRP A 189 -21.77 0.42 0.41
CA TRP A 189 -21.75 -0.84 -0.33
C TRP A 189 -23.03 -0.93 -1.17
N SER A 190 -22.87 -1.21 -2.47
CA SER A 190 -23.99 -1.49 -3.37
C SER A 190 -23.84 -2.90 -3.90
N ALA A 191 -24.52 -3.87 -3.27
CA ALA A 191 -24.83 -5.14 -3.93
C ALA A 191 -25.84 -4.84 -5.04
N ARG A 192 -25.39 -4.86 -6.29
CA ARG A 192 -26.21 -4.52 -7.46
C ARG A 192 -26.84 -5.81 -8.01
N ARG A 193 -28.02 -6.23 -7.53
CA ARG A 193 -28.89 -7.06 -8.37
C ARG A 193 -29.46 -6.20 -9.50
N ARG A 194 -29.53 -6.79 -10.69
CA ARG A 194 -29.90 -6.15 -11.95
C ARG A 194 -31.19 -5.32 -11.84
N ARG A 195 -31.01 -4.03 -12.14
CA ARG A 195 -31.88 -3.05 -12.83
C ARG A 195 -33.36 -2.94 -12.43
N GLY A 196 -33.73 -1.75 -11.94
CA GLY A 196 -35.05 -1.16 -12.22
C GLY A 196 -35.69 -0.38 -11.07
N ARG A 197 -35.42 0.94 -11.04
CA ARG A 197 -36.11 2.07 -10.38
C ARG A 197 -37.14 1.81 -9.24
N GLN A 198 -36.71 2.24 -8.05
CA GLN A 198 -37.40 2.90 -6.92
C GLN A 198 -38.93 3.02 -6.91
N ARG A 199 -39.51 2.57 -5.80
CA ARG A 199 -40.02 3.37 -4.66
C ARG A 199 -40.56 2.35 -3.65
N GLY A 200 -40.40 2.59 -2.35
CA GLY A 200 -41.11 1.74 -1.39
C GLY A 200 -40.55 1.79 0.01
N VAL A 201 -41.34 2.44 0.85
CA VAL A 201 -41.32 2.32 2.31
C VAL A 201 -41.87 0.94 2.72
N GLN A 202 -41.47 0.52 3.92
CA GLN A 202 -42.15 -0.37 4.87
C GLN A 202 -41.75 -1.85 4.96
N ARG A 203 -41.97 -2.29 6.20
CA ARG A 203 -41.87 -3.59 6.87
C ARG A 203 -42.86 -4.67 6.35
N PRO A 204 -43.13 -5.79 7.07
CA PRO A 204 -43.00 -7.11 6.46
C PRO A 204 -44.35 -7.81 6.21
N GLY A 205 -44.31 -8.81 5.33
CA GLY A 205 -45.06 -10.05 5.59
C GLY A 205 -46.11 -10.45 4.56
N ARG A 206 -45.83 -11.63 3.98
CA ARG A 206 -46.71 -12.75 3.60
C ARG A 206 -47.70 -12.62 2.43
N SER A 207 -47.39 -13.45 1.41
CA SER A 207 -48.27 -14.40 0.70
C SER A 207 -49.68 -13.95 0.33
N ASP A 208 -50.00 -13.91 -0.98
CA ASP A 208 -50.60 -15.09 -1.62
C ASP A 208 -50.68 -15.01 -3.16
N VAL A 209 -50.55 -16.20 -3.75
CA VAL A 209 -51.18 -16.78 -4.95
C VAL A 209 -51.96 -15.86 -5.90
N GLY A 210 -51.71 -16.04 -7.21
CA GLY A 210 -52.70 -15.73 -8.23
C GLY A 210 -52.18 -15.64 -9.67
N LEU A 211 -52.15 -16.76 -10.39
CA LEU A 211 -52.11 -16.85 -11.85
C LEU A 211 -53.21 -15.98 -12.49
N ARG A 212 -52.99 -15.43 -13.70
CA ARG A 212 -53.80 -15.73 -14.91
C ARG A 212 -53.19 -15.17 -16.20
N ARG A 213 -53.18 -16.09 -17.17
CA ARG A 213 -53.16 -16.03 -18.66
C ARG A 213 -52.16 -15.14 -19.36
#